data_AF-A0A8T2Z0P6-F1
#
_entry.id   AF-A0A8T2Z0P6-F1
#
_cell.length_a   1.000
_cell.length_b   1.000
_cell.length_c   1.000
_cell.angle_alpha   90.00
_cell.angle_beta   90.00
_cell.angle_gamma   90.00
#
_symmetry.space_group_name_H-M   'P 1'
#
loop_
_entity.id
_entity.type
_entity.pdbx_description
1 polymer ?
#
loop_
_entity_poly.entity_id
_entity_poly.type
_entity_poly.pdbx_seq_one_letter_code
_entity_poly.pdbx_strand_id
1 'polypeptide(L)'
;MQSRVGPVEWLKPYTDETIIELGKRGVKCLLAVPISFVSEHIETLEEIDVEYKELALKSGIEKWGRVPALGCEPTFITDLADAVIESLPYVGAMAVSNIEARQSLVPLGSVEELLAVYDSKRRELQSPVMVWEWGWTRSAETWNGRAAMLAVLVLLVLEVTTGQGFLHQWGILPFFQ
;
A
#
# COMPACT_ATOMS: atom_id res chain seq x y z
N MET A 1 12.83 8.74 -8.77
CA MET A 1 11.53 8.08 -8.88
C MET A 1 11.74 6.58 -8.78
N GLN A 2 10.93 5.94 -7.96
CA GLN A 2 10.93 4.51 -7.68
C GLN A 2 9.81 3.81 -8.49
N SER A 3 9.85 2.48 -8.62
CA SER A 3 8.73 1.63 -9.10
C SER A 3 8.15 2.05 -10.45
N ARG A 4 8.96 1.97 -11.51
CA ARG A 4 8.53 2.30 -12.88
C ARG A 4 7.86 1.09 -13.52
N VAL A 5 6.72 1.32 -14.19
CA VAL A 5 6.03 0.26 -14.95
C VAL A 5 5.81 0.67 -16.41
N GLY A 6 5.92 -0.32 -17.30
CA GLY A 6 5.70 -0.12 -18.73
C GLY A 6 6.82 0.66 -19.45
N PRO A 7 6.68 0.86 -20.77
CA PRO A 7 7.75 1.39 -21.62
C PRO A 7 7.82 2.93 -21.68
N VAL A 8 6.91 3.63 -21.01
CA VAL A 8 6.82 5.11 -21.05
C VAL A 8 7.93 5.73 -20.18
N GLU A 9 8.46 6.88 -20.59
CA GLU A 9 9.44 7.60 -19.79
C GLU A 9 8.80 8.20 -18.52
N TRP A 10 9.42 7.92 -17.37
CA TRP A 10 8.98 8.38 -16.07
C TRP A 10 9.85 9.57 -15.59
N LEU A 11 9.43 10.22 -14.51
CA LEU A 11 10.17 11.34 -13.94
C LEU A 11 11.56 10.90 -13.44
N LYS A 12 12.60 11.59 -13.90
CA LYS A 12 14.00 11.38 -13.51
C LYS A 12 14.39 12.24 -12.30
N PRO A 13 15.46 11.89 -11.56
CA PRO A 13 16.34 10.72 -11.74
C PRO A 13 15.69 9.42 -11.24
N TYR A 14 16.15 8.27 -11.74
CA TYR A 14 15.68 6.95 -11.30
C TYR A 14 16.53 6.44 -10.12
N THR A 15 15.87 5.84 -9.14
CA THR A 15 16.51 5.51 -7.85
C THR A 15 17.63 4.46 -8.03
N ASP A 16 17.34 3.39 -8.77
CA ASP A 16 18.28 2.33 -9.16
C ASP A 16 19.52 2.87 -9.89
N GLU A 17 19.34 3.69 -10.93
CA GLU A 17 20.43 4.28 -11.70
C GLU A 17 21.29 5.21 -10.83
N THR A 18 20.64 5.97 -9.95
CA THR A 18 21.31 6.88 -9.02
C THR A 18 22.18 6.11 -8.01
N ILE A 19 21.70 4.98 -7.49
CA ILE A 19 22.46 4.11 -6.58
C ILE A 19 23.75 3.62 -7.26
N ILE A 20 23.66 3.17 -8.51
CA ILE A 20 24.81 2.71 -9.29
C ILE A 20 25.81 3.85 -9.51
N GLU A 21 25.34 5.03 -9.90
CA GLU A 21 26.20 6.19 -10.12
C GLU A 21 26.94 6.61 -8.84
N LEU A 22 26.23 6.67 -7.71
CA LEU A 22 26.82 7.04 -6.42
C LEU A 22 27.88 6.03 -5.98
N GLY A 23 27.63 4.73 -6.16
CA GLY A 23 28.62 3.69 -5.91
C GLY A 23 29.89 3.86 -6.76
N LYS A 24 29.73 4.10 -8.07
CA LYS A 24 30.86 4.38 -8.99
C LYS A 24 31.65 5.64 -8.60
N ARG A 25 30.98 6.63 -8.01
CA ARG A 25 31.62 7.86 -7.49
C ARG A 25 32.32 7.66 -6.15
N GLY A 26 32.30 6.44 -5.59
CA GLY A 26 32.99 6.10 -4.35
C GLY A 26 32.18 6.41 -3.08
N VAL A 27 30.87 6.66 -3.19
CA VAL A 27 30.01 6.81 -2.00
C VAL A 27 29.95 5.48 -1.26
N LYS A 28 30.32 5.51 0.02
CA LYS A 28 30.39 4.31 0.88
C LYS A 28 29.19 4.09 1.77
N CYS A 29 28.40 5.13 2.01
CA CYS A 29 27.25 5.10 2.90
C CYS A 29 26.05 5.74 2.22
N LEU A 30 24.92 5.03 2.16
CA LEU A 30 23.66 5.54 1.62
C LEU A 30 22.51 5.26 2.58
N LEU A 31 21.64 6.25 2.77
CA LEU A 31 20.41 6.15 3.55
C LEU A 31 19.21 6.47 2.65
N ALA A 32 18.33 5.49 2.45
CA ALA A 32 17.09 5.66 1.70
C ALA A 32 15.99 6.22 2.62
N VAL A 33 15.23 7.20 2.12
CA VAL A 33 14.12 7.84 2.86
C VAL A 33 12.84 7.73 2.03
N PRO A 34 11.87 6.89 2.42
CA PRO A 34 10.60 6.78 1.71
C PRO A 34 9.68 7.97 2.05
N ILE A 35 9.75 9.04 1.24
CA ILE A 35 9.07 10.31 1.54
C ILE A 35 7.61 10.39 1.06
N SER A 36 7.19 9.54 0.12
CA SER A 36 5.90 9.66 -0.57
C SER A 36 4.78 8.87 0.08
N PHE A 37 5.09 8.00 1.04
CA PHE A 37 4.12 7.19 1.76
C PHE A 37 4.45 7.14 3.24
N VAL A 38 3.41 7.08 4.06
CA VAL A 38 3.53 7.15 5.52
C VAL A 38 3.50 5.76 6.16
N SER A 39 3.18 4.71 5.41
CA SER A 39 3.10 3.33 5.89
C SER A 39 4.07 2.43 5.13
N GLU A 40 4.46 1.32 5.75
CA GLU A 40 5.19 0.26 5.07
C GLU A 40 4.30 -0.43 4.01
N HIS A 41 4.89 -0.76 2.87
CA HIS A 41 4.24 -1.38 1.72
C HIS A 41 5.28 -2.15 0.89
N ILE A 42 4.88 -2.80 -0.21
CA ILE A 42 5.78 -3.68 -0.98
C ILE A 42 7.02 -2.91 -1.49
N GLU A 43 6.83 -1.66 -1.91
CA GLU A 43 7.87 -0.76 -2.38
C GLU A 43 8.92 -0.44 -1.30
N THR A 44 8.57 -0.44 0.00
CA THR A 44 9.57 -0.23 1.07
C THR A 44 10.24 -1.53 1.51
N LEU A 45 9.45 -2.59 1.68
CA LEU A 45 9.90 -3.85 2.27
C LEU A 45 10.63 -4.75 1.28
N GLU A 46 10.31 -4.67 0.00
CA GLU A 46 10.91 -5.49 -1.04
C GLU A 46 11.88 -4.63 -1.87
N GLU A 47 11.38 -3.60 -2.55
CA GLU A 47 12.20 -2.86 -3.51
C GLU A 47 13.35 -2.10 -2.80
N ILE A 48 13.08 -1.40 -1.69
CA ILE A 48 14.15 -0.67 -0.97
C ILE A 48 15.01 -1.61 -0.09
N ASP A 49 14.38 -2.44 0.75
CA ASP A 49 15.09 -3.24 1.75
C ASP A 49 15.83 -4.45 1.17
N VAL A 50 15.39 -4.96 0.02
CA VAL A 50 15.99 -6.12 -0.64
C VAL A 50 16.68 -5.67 -1.94
N GLU A 51 15.93 -5.25 -2.95
CA GLU A 51 16.48 -5.04 -4.30
C GLU A 51 17.54 -3.91 -4.32
N TYR A 52 17.21 -2.74 -3.80
CA TYR A 52 18.10 -1.57 -3.79
C TYR A 52 19.26 -1.74 -2.82
N LYS A 53 19.04 -2.39 -1.69
CA LYS A 53 20.12 -2.77 -0.79
C LYS A 53 21.14 -3.65 -1.50
N GLU A 54 20.70 -4.70 -2.19
CA GLU A 54 21.58 -5.55 -2.97
C GLU A 54 22.30 -4.77 -4.07
N LEU A 55 21.57 -3.92 -4.80
CA LEU A 55 22.13 -3.08 -5.86
C LEU A 55 23.21 -2.14 -5.32
N ALA A 56 22.99 -1.53 -4.16
CA ALA A 56 23.93 -0.63 -3.52
C ALA A 56 25.22 -1.35 -3.14
N LEU A 57 25.12 -2.52 -2.50
CA LEU A 57 26.26 -3.35 -2.14
C LEU A 57 27.06 -3.76 -3.39
N LYS A 58 26.38 -4.21 -4.45
CA LYS A 58 27.00 -4.56 -5.74
C LYS A 58 27.67 -3.35 -6.41
N SER A 59 27.18 -2.13 -6.15
CA SER A 59 27.70 -0.89 -6.73
C SER A 59 28.88 -0.29 -5.94
N GLY A 60 29.29 -0.88 -4.81
CA GLY A 60 30.43 -0.44 -4.01
C GLY A 60 30.10 0.43 -2.79
N ILE A 61 28.81 0.58 -2.47
CA ILE A 61 28.33 1.14 -1.21
C ILE A 61 28.49 0.05 -0.12
N GLU A 62 29.06 0.42 1.02
CA GLU A 62 29.36 -0.53 2.10
C GLU A 62 28.31 -0.50 3.21
N LYS A 63 27.73 0.69 3.46
CA LYS A 63 26.69 0.90 4.46
C LYS A 63 25.40 1.34 3.79
N TRP A 64 24.37 0.53 3.93
CA TRP A 64 23.02 0.83 3.49
C TRP A 64 22.10 0.93 4.71
N GLY A 65 21.25 1.94 4.72
CA GLY A 65 20.15 2.05 5.66
C GLY A 65 18.89 2.51 4.95
N ARG A 66 17.75 2.23 5.56
CA ARG A 66 16.46 2.81 5.21
C ARG A 66 15.85 3.42 6.46
N VAL A 67 15.25 4.60 6.32
CA VAL A 67 14.41 5.18 7.37
C VAL A 67 13.05 4.47 7.36
N PRO A 68 12.54 3.99 8.52
CA PRO A 68 11.20 3.44 8.61
C PRO A 68 10.15 4.44 8.11
N ALA A 69 9.05 3.94 7.56
CA ALA A 69 7.89 4.77 7.32
C ALA A 69 7.34 5.30 8.66
N LEU A 70 6.62 6.44 8.61
CA LEU A 70 6.11 7.11 9.82
C LEU A 70 5.18 6.22 10.66
N GLY A 71 4.42 5.33 10.01
CA GLY A 71 3.53 4.37 10.65
C GLY A 71 2.61 5.04 11.67
N CYS A 72 2.73 4.61 12.93
CA CYS A 72 1.94 5.13 14.06
C CYS A 72 2.76 6.04 14.99
N GLU A 73 3.78 6.74 14.48
CA GLU A 73 4.53 7.70 15.27
C GLU A 73 3.59 8.74 15.91
N PRO A 74 3.60 8.90 17.25
CA PRO A 74 2.64 9.77 17.94
C PRO A 74 2.68 11.22 17.47
N THR A 75 3.88 11.74 17.17
CA THR A 75 4.05 13.10 16.65
C THR A 75 3.38 13.24 15.29
N PHE A 76 3.55 12.28 14.38
CA PHE A 76 2.91 12.31 13.08
C PHE A 76 1.37 12.29 13.19
N ILE A 77 0.82 11.47 14.09
CA ILE A 77 -0.63 11.42 14.33
C ILE A 77 -1.13 12.75 14.88
N THR A 78 -0.39 13.37 15.80
CA THR A 78 -0.73 14.67 16.37
C THR A 78 -0.68 15.77 15.31
N ASP A 79 0.37 15.81 14.51
CA ASP A 79 0.52 16.77 13.40
C ASP A 79 -0.60 16.63 12.37
N LEU A 80 -1.04 15.41 12.06
CA LEU A 80 -2.20 15.18 11.20
C LEU A 80 -3.49 15.73 11.81
N ALA A 81 -3.71 15.55 13.12
CA ALA A 81 -4.86 16.09 13.81
C ALA A 81 -4.84 17.63 13.77
N ASP A 82 -3.69 18.23 14.06
CA ASP A 82 -3.49 19.68 14.01
C ASP A 82 -3.72 20.23 12.59
N ALA A 83 -3.18 19.57 11.56
CA ALA A 83 -3.40 19.95 10.16
C ALA A 83 -4.89 19.92 9.77
N VAL A 84 -5.65 18.94 10.27
CA VAL A 84 -7.11 18.89 10.07
C VAL A 84 -7.79 20.07 10.76
N ILE A 85 -7.43 20.35 12.02
CA ILE A 85 -8.00 21.48 12.78
C ILE A 85 -7.71 22.82 12.09
N GLU A 86 -6.48 23.02 11.64
CA GLU A 86 -6.05 24.21 10.89
C GLU A 86 -6.79 24.36 9.55
N SER A 87 -7.20 23.25 8.93
CA SER A 87 -7.94 23.26 7.67
C SER A 87 -9.42 23.63 7.82
N LEU A 88 -10.01 23.45 9.01
CA LEU A 88 -11.46 23.63 9.25
C LEU A 88 -12.03 24.99 8.78
N PRO A 89 -11.36 26.14 8.99
CA PRO A 89 -11.85 27.43 8.49
C PRO A 89 -11.99 27.50 6.97
N TYR A 90 -11.18 26.73 6.22
CA TYR A 90 -11.15 26.73 4.75
C TYR A 90 -12.14 25.75 4.13
N VAL A 91 -12.53 24.70 4.85
CA VAL A 91 -13.56 23.74 4.40
C VAL A 91 -14.91 24.44 4.22
N GLY A 92 -15.24 25.40 5.10
CA GLY A 92 -16.43 26.24 4.95
C GLY A 92 -16.40 27.09 3.67
N ALA A 93 -15.24 27.64 3.31
CA ALA A 93 -15.10 28.48 2.11
C ALA A 93 -15.23 27.68 0.80
N MET A 94 -14.70 26.45 0.75
CA MET A 94 -14.85 25.57 -0.43
C MET A 94 -16.25 24.96 -0.56
N ALA A 95 -16.94 24.70 0.57
CA ALA A 95 -18.33 24.26 0.55
C ALA A 95 -19.28 25.36 0.04
N VAL A 96 -18.99 26.62 0.34
CA VAL A 96 -19.81 27.78 -0.07
C VAL A 96 -19.74 28.05 -1.58
N SER A 97 -18.73 27.58 -2.32
CA SER A 97 -18.71 27.68 -3.79
C SER A 97 -19.59 26.65 -4.52
N ASN A 98 -20.09 25.59 -3.85
CA ASN A 98 -21.02 24.60 -4.39
C ASN A 98 -22.43 24.82 -3.80
N ILE A 99 -23.10 25.89 -4.23
CA ILE A 99 -24.28 26.47 -3.56
C ILE A 99 -25.56 25.60 -3.54
N GLU A 100 -25.63 24.41 -4.16
CA GLU A 100 -26.90 23.65 -4.19
C GLU A 100 -26.90 22.25 -3.54
N ALA A 101 -25.82 21.75 -2.94
CA ALA A 101 -25.80 20.39 -2.42
C ALA A 101 -25.36 20.27 -0.95
N ARG A 102 -26.39 20.27 -0.09
CA ARG A 102 -26.50 19.58 1.21
C ARG A 102 -25.84 20.24 2.42
N GLN A 103 -26.73 20.72 3.30
CA GLN A 103 -26.65 20.77 4.76
C GLN A 103 -25.26 20.46 5.32
N SER A 104 -24.62 21.52 5.84
CA SER A 104 -23.41 21.48 6.66
C SER A 104 -23.35 20.23 7.53
N LEU A 105 -22.53 19.26 7.15
CA LEU A 105 -22.38 18.04 7.94
C LEU A 105 -21.48 18.21 9.15
N VAL A 106 -20.90 19.40 9.40
CA VAL A 106 -20.32 19.72 10.71
C VAL A 106 -20.35 21.25 10.94
N PRO A 107 -21.06 21.78 11.95
CA PRO A 107 -20.85 23.16 12.39
C PRO A 107 -19.47 23.29 13.04
N LEU A 108 -18.80 24.43 12.83
CA LEU A 108 -17.52 24.77 13.48
C LEU A 108 -17.74 24.86 15.01
N GLY A 109 -17.53 23.74 15.70
CA GLY A 109 -17.72 23.62 17.14
C GLY A 109 -17.28 22.27 17.67
N SER A 110 -16.11 22.25 18.32
CA SER A 110 -15.50 21.16 19.09
C SER A 110 -15.09 19.91 18.29
N VAL A 111 -13.79 19.79 18.10
CA VAL A 111 -13.11 18.56 17.66
C VAL A 111 -13.51 17.37 18.56
N GLU A 112 -13.85 17.66 19.81
CA GLU A 112 -14.35 16.73 20.82
C GLU A 112 -15.67 16.07 20.41
N GLU A 113 -16.62 16.79 19.80
CA GLU A 113 -17.85 16.19 19.28
C GLU A 113 -17.58 15.30 18.05
N LEU A 114 -16.65 15.71 17.18
CA LEU A 114 -16.24 14.89 16.03
C LEU A 114 -15.53 13.61 16.46
N LEU A 115 -14.63 13.69 17.44
CA LEU A 115 -13.96 12.53 18.03
C LEU A 115 -14.97 11.62 18.75
N ALA A 116 -15.94 12.18 19.48
CA ALA A 116 -17.02 11.40 20.09
C ALA A 116 -17.91 10.70 19.04
N VAL A 117 -18.17 11.34 17.89
CA VAL A 117 -18.89 10.71 16.76
C VAL A 117 -18.05 9.63 16.08
N TYR A 118 -16.74 9.85 15.91
CA TYR A 118 -15.83 8.85 15.33
C TYR A 118 -15.69 7.62 16.25
N ASP A 119 -15.45 7.83 17.55
CA ASP A 119 -15.33 6.76 18.53
C ASP A 119 -16.65 6.02 18.77
N SER A 120 -17.80 6.71 18.72
CA SER A 120 -19.10 6.05 18.78
C SER A 120 -19.44 5.22 17.53
N LYS A 121 -18.88 5.57 16.37
CA LYS A 121 -18.97 4.79 15.12
C LYS A 121 -17.99 3.62 15.06
N ARG A 122 -17.08 3.47 16.03
CA ARG A 122 -16.17 2.32 16.16
C ARG A 122 -16.89 1.04 16.62
N ARG A 123 -18.18 0.89 16.30
CA ARG A 123 -18.97 -0.30 16.55
C ARG A 123 -18.98 -1.21 15.33
N GLU A 124 -18.25 -2.31 15.53
CA GLU A 124 -18.38 -3.60 14.85
C GLU A 124 -18.10 -3.60 13.34
N LEU A 125 -17.02 -4.29 12.96
CA LEU A 125 -16.84 -4.82 11.61
C LEU A 125 -18.17 -5.43 11.16
N GLN A 126 -18.66 -5.03 9.99
CA GLN A 126 -19.86 -5.63 9.43
C GLN A 126 -19.72 -7.14 9.45
N SER A 127 -20.67 -7.82 10.09
CA SER A 127 -20.67 -9.29 10.17
C SER A 127 -20.46 -9.86 8.77
N PRO A 128 -19.58 -10.88 8.61
CA PRO A 128 -19.32 -11.46 7.31
C PRO A 128 -20.64 -11.85 6.66
N VAL A 129 -20.78 -11.59 5.35
CA VAL A 129 -22.00 -11.92 4.63
C VAL A 129 -22.14 -13.44 4.59
N MET A 130 -22.97 -13.97 5.49
CA MET A 130 -23.14 -15.41 5.70
C MET A 130 -24.03 -16.04 4.62
N VAL A 131 -24.88 -15.25 3.97
CA VAL A 131 -25.89 -15.75 3.03
C VAL A 131 -25.49 -15.37 1.61
N TRP A 132 -25.43 -16.38 0.74
CA TRP A 132 -25.17 -16.18 -0.67
C TRP A 132 -26.40 -15.54 -1.34
N GLU A 133 -26.18 -14.46 -2.07
CA GLU A 133 -27.20 -13.76 -2.84
C GLU A 133 -26.81 -13.75 -4.32
N TRP A 134 -27.73 -14.13 -5.20
CA TRP A 134 -27.50 -14.15 -6.64
C TRP A 134 -27.60 -12.74 -7.24
N GLY A 135 -26.56 -12.30 -7.95
CA GLY A 135 -26.53 -11.02 -8.66
C GLY A 135 -25.16 -10.33 -8.60
N TRP A 136 -25.12 -9.06 -9.00
CA TRP A 136 -23.96 -8.17 -8.87
C TRP A 136 -23.88 -7.59 -7.45
N THR A 137 -23.71 -8.46 -6.46
CA THR A 137 -23.64 -8.07 -5.04
C THR A 137 -22.28 -8.43 -4.45
N ARG A 138 -21.86 -7.71 -3.39
CA ARG A 138 -20.63 -8.04 -2.64
C ARG A 138 -20.64 -9.49 -2.11
N SER A 139 -21.82 -10.05 -1.81
CA SER A 139 -21.94 -11.45 -1.37
C SER A 139 -21.45 -12.41 -2.46
N ALA A 140 -21.93 -12.24 -3.69
CA ALA A 140 -21.54 -13.06 -4.84
C ALA A 140 -20.03 -12.97 -5.11
N GLU A 141 -19.45 -11.77 -5.08
CA GLU A 141 -18.00 -11.58 -5.25
C GLU A 141 -17.18 -12.30 -4.18
N THR A 142 -17.61 -12.21 -2.91
CA THR A 142 -16.90 -12.84 -1.78
C THR A 142 -16.96 -14.37 -1.87
N TRP A 143 -18.11 -14.93 -2.24
CA TRP A 143 -18.28 -16.38 -2.42
C TRP A 143 -17.56 -16.92 -3.65
N ASN A 144 -17.57 -16.18 -4.76
CA ASN A 144 -16.83 -16.53 -5.97
C ASN A 144 -15.31 -16.52 -5.71
N GLY A 145 -14.81 -15.51 -4.98
CA GLY A 145 -13.41 -15.46 -4.57
C GLY A 145 -12.99 -16.63 -3.69
N ARG A 146 -13.84 -17.02 -2.72
CA ARG A 146 -13.61 -18.21 -1.87
C ARG A 146 -13.59 -19.50 -2.69
N ALA A 147 -14.53 -19.66 -3.63
CA ALA A 147 -14.57 -20.81 -4.52
C ALA A 147 -13.33 -20.90 -5.41
N ALA A 148 -12.86 -19.76 -5.95
CA ALA A 148 -11.63 -19.71 -6.75
C ALA A 148 -10.39 -20.08 -5.92
N MET A 149 -10.25 -19.56 -4.70
CA MET A 149 -9.14 -19.92 -3.80
C MET A 149 -9.15 -21.41 -3.43
N LEU A 150 -10.33 -21.99 -3.19
CA LEU A 150 -10.46 -23.43 -2.95
C LEU A 150 -10.09 -24.26 -4.19
N ALA A 151 -10.49 -23.82 -5.39
CA ALA A 151 -10.12 -24.49 -6.63
C ALA A 151 -8.60 -24.48 -6.85
N VAL A 152 -7.93 -23.34 -6.61
CA VAL A 152 -6.45 -23.25 -6.66
C VAL A 152 -5.80 -24.18 -5.64
N LEU A 153 -6.31 -24.21 -4.41
CA LEU A 153 -5.78 -25.08 -3.36
C LEU A 153 -5.93 -26.57 -3.72
N VAL A 154 -7.09 -26.96 -4.25
CA VAL A 154 -7.34 -28.35 -4.70
C VAL A 154 -6.43 -28.70 -5.87
N LEU A 155 -6.22 -27.80 -6.84
CA LEU A 155 -5.30 -28.02 -7.94
C LEU A 155 -3.87 -28.22 -7.45
N LEU A 156 -3.39 -27.39 -6.52
CA LEU A 156 -2.07 -27.52 -5.92
C LEU A 156 -1.92 -28.84 -5.13
N VAL A 157 -2.94 -29.23 -4.38
CA VAL A 157 -2.93 -30.51 -3.63
C VAL A 157 -2.93 -31.71 -4.58
N LEU A 158 -3.73 -31.66 -5.65
CA LEU A 158 -3.72 -32.70 -6.68
C LEU A 158 -2.37 -32.78 -7.37
N GLU A 159 -1.76 -31.64 -7.71
CA GLU A 159 -0.43 -31.57 -8.31
C GLU A 159 0.65 -32.18 -7.40
N VAL A 160 0.64 -31.87 -6.11
CA VAL A 160 1.58 -32.43 -5.12
C VAL A 160 1.36 -33.94 -4.90
N THR A 161 0.11 -34.40 -4.88
CA THR A 161 -0.22 -35.82 -4.58
C THR A 161 -0.10 -36.75 -5.77
N THR A 162 -0.34 -36.26 -6.99
CA THR A 162 -0.31 -37.06 -8.22
C THR A 162 1.02 -36.96 -8.97
N GLY A 163 1.85 -35.94 -8.69
CA GLY A 163 3.12 -35.72 -9.38
C GLY A 163 2.96 -35.39 -10.88
N GLN A 164 1.73 -35.20 -11.37
CA GLN A 164 1.44 -34.74 -12.72
C GLN A 164 1.12 -33.25 -12.66
N GLY A 165 2.11 -32.42 -12.96
CA GLY A 165 1.94 -30.97 -13.00
C GLY A 165 1.07 -30.56 -14.17
N PHE A 166 -0.22 -30.30 -13.91
CA PHE A 166 -1.12 -29.74 -14.91
C PHE A 166 -0.64 -28.34 -15.35
N LEU A 167 -0.01 -27.57 -14.46
CA LEU A 167 0.68 -26.31 -14.75
C LEU A 167 2.02 -26.51 -15.49
N HIS A 168 2.65 -27.68 -15.30
CA HIS A 168 3.86 -28.08 -16.01
C HIS A 168 3.57 -28.41 -17.49
N GLN A 169 2.36 -28.89 -17.79
CA GLN A 169 1.92 -29.22 -19.14
C GLN A 169 1.57 -27.97 -19.98
N TRP A 170 1.33 -26.83 -19.32
CA TRP A 170 1.09 -25.52 -19.96
C TRP A 170 2.28 -24.55 -19.84
N GLY A 171 3.42 -24.97 -19.28
CA GLY A 171 4.70 -24.25 -19.35
C GLY A 171 4.83 -23.00 -18.46
N ILE A 172 4.10 -22.91 -17.34
CA ILE A 172 4.05 -21.70 -16.50
C ILE A 172 5.12 -21.69 -15.37
N LEU A 173 5.82 -22.80 -15.10
CA LEU A 173 6.90 -22.88 -14.10
C LEU A 173 8.13 -23.65 -14.64
N PRO A 174 9.37 -23.18 -14.41
CA PRO A 174 10.57 -23.92 -14.79
C PRO A 174 10.88 -25.06 -13.78
N PHE A 175 11.47 -26.14 -14.29
CA PHE A 175 11.95 -27.27 -13.49
C PHE A 175 12.97 -26.81 -12.45
N PHE A 176 12.69 -27.03 -11.16
CA PHE A 176 13.74 -27.08 -10.14
C PHE A 176 14.32 -28.49 -10.13
N GLN A 177 15.57 -28.61 -10.57
CA GLN A 177 16.43 -29.77 -10.38
C GLN A 177 17.20 -29.62 -9.06
#